data_AF-A0A6B3HJQ0-F1
#
_entry.id   AF-A0A6B3HJQ0-F1
#
_cell.length_a   1.000
_cell.length_b   1.000
_cell.length_c   1.000
_cell.angle_alpha   90.00
_cell.angle_beta   90.00
_cell.angle_gamma   90.00
#
_symmetry.space_group_name_H-M   'P 1'
#
loop_
_entity.id
_entity.type
_entity.pdbx_description
1 polymer ?
#
loop_
_entity_poly.entity_id
_entity_poly.type
_entity_poly.pdbx_seq_one_letter_code
_entity_poly.pdbx_strand_id
1 'polypeptide(L)'
;RPLYRFASADLAVLDEEVWHLVLDIEVLSELMRELPADRSRRHEILRALEAMLDALDLHDVSGTAAAGRAELAGVLARPASASAHRISAAGHAHIDSAWLWPLRESVRKASRTFANVTALAKDYPELV
;
A
#
# COMPACT_ATOMS: atom_id res chain seq x y z
N ARG A 1 3.24 22.71 -29.09
CA ARG A 1 3.29 21.25 -28.87
C ARG A 1 2.31 20.92 -27.73
N PRO A 2 1.50 19.84 -27.81
CA PRO A 2 0.63 19.46 -26.69
C PRO A 2 1.46 19.14 -25.45
N LEU A 3 1.01 19.61 -24.27
CA LEU A 3 1.69 19.36 -22.99
C LEU A 3 1.45 17.92 -22.47
N TYR A 4 0.28 17.34 -22.79
CA TYR A 4 -0.10 15.99 -22.39
C TYR A 4 -0.70 15.23 -23.57
N ARG A 5 -0.51 13.90 -23.60
CA ARG A 5 -1.15 12.97 -24.53
C ARG A 5 -1.83 11.89 -23.70
N PHE A 6 -3.13 11.67 -23.95
CA PHE A 6 -3.85 10.56 -23.37
C PHE A 6 -3.31 9.24 -23.94
N ALA A 7 -2.91 8.31 -23.06
CA ALA A 7 -2.24 7.07 -23.46
C ALA A 7 -3.24 5.93 -23.72
N SER A 8 -4.02 5.53 -22.70
CA SER A 8 -5.06 4.51 -22.79
C SER A 8 -6.11 4.71 -21.69
N ALA A 9 -7.26 4.04 -21.83
CA ALA A 9 -8.18 3.75 -20.74
C ALA A 9 -8.71 2.34 -20.94
N ASP A 10 -8.56 1.52 -19.91
CA ASP A 10 -8.95 0.12 -19.91
C ASP A 10 -10.03 -0.09 -18.85
N LEU A 11 -10.98 -0.97 -19.14
CA LEU A 11 -11.96 -1.45 -18.16
C LEU A 11 -11.45 -2.79 -17.63
N ALA A 12 -11.25 -2.88 -16.32
CA ALA A 12 -10.74 -4.07 -15.66
C ALA A 12 -11.60 -4.46 -14.46
N VAL A 13 -11.52 -5.74 -14.09
CA VAL A 13 -12.06 -6.26 -12.83
C VAL A 13 -10.89 -6.36 -11.84
N LEU A 14 -11.07 -5.81 -10.65
CA LEU A 14 -10.10 -5.94 -9.57
C LEU A 14 -10.25 -7.31 -8.92
N ASP A 15 -9.19 -8.10 -8.92
CA ASP A 15 -9.07 -9.26 -8.05
C ASP A 15 -8.52 -8.79 -6.70
N GLU A 16 -9.40 -8.69 -5.71
CA GLU A 16 -9.05 -8.15 -4.39
C GLU A 16 -8.07 -9.03 -3.62
N GLU A 17 -8.13 -10.36 -3.77
CA GLU A 17 -7.20 -11.25 -3.06
C GLU A 17 -5.78 -11.14 -3.62
N VAL A 18 -5.65 -11.06 -4.95
CA VAL A 18 -4.35 -10.80 -5.59
C VAL A 18 -3.84 -9.41 -5.23
N TRP A 19 -4.72 -8.40 -5.23
CA TRP A 19 -4.34 -7.05 -4.83
C TRP A 19 -3.85 -6.97 -3.38
N HIS A 20 -4.55 -7.61 -2.43
CA HIS A 20 -4.11 -7.68 -1.05
C HIS A 20 -2.80 -8.45 -0.89
N LEU A 21 -2.60 -9.55 -1.64
CA LEU A 21 -1.33 -10.29 -1.62
C LEU A 21 -0.17 -9.40 -2.05
N VAL A 22 -0.34 -8.59 -3.10
CA VAL A 22 0.69 -7.64 -3.54
C VAL A 22 1.05 -6.66 -2.43
N LEU A 23 0.06 -6.08 -1.74
CA LEU A 23 0.32 -5.17 -0.62
C LEU A 23 1.03 -5.85 0.55
N ASP A 24 0.60 -7.07 0.90
CA ASP A 24 1.22 -7.88 1.96
C ASP A 24 2.71 -8.13 1.64
N ILE A 25 3.03 -8.42 0.37
CA ILE A 25 4.40 -8.59 -0.12
C ILE A 25 5.18 -7.28 -0.05
N GLU A 26 4.63 -6.19 -0.57
CA GLU A 26 5.30 -4.88 -0.59
C GLU A 26 5.72 -4.46 0.82
N VAL A 27 4.77 -4.45 1.77
CA VAL A 27 4.99 -4.06 3.16
C VAL A 27 6.09 -4.92 3.81
N LEU A 28 6.01 -6.24 3.68
CA LEU A 28 6.99 -7.15 4.28
C LEU A 28 8.36 -7.05 3.61
N SER A 29 8.40 -6.90 2.28
CA SER A 29 9.64 -6.80 1.52
C SER A 29 10.39 -5.51 1.85
N GLU A 30 9.68 -4.39 1.98
CA GLU A 30 10.25 -3.12 2.43
C GLU A 30 10.75 -3.21 3.87
N LEU A 31 9.90 -3.69 4.80
CA LEU A 31 10.29 -3.87 6.20
C LEU A 31 11.54 -4.76 6.34
N MET A 32 11.61 -5.87 5.60
CA MET A 32 12.76 -6.77 5.60
C MET A 32 14.05 -6.06 5.16
N ARG A 33 13.97 -5.18 4.16
CA ARG A 33 15.14 -4.44 3.66
C ARG A 33 15.61 -3.34 4.61
N GLU A 34 14.69 -2.72 5.35
CA GLU A 34 15.01 -1.72 6.37
C GLU A 34 15.57 -2.33 7.66
N LEU A 35 15.27 -3.60 7.95
CA LEU A 35 15.78 -4.28 9.13
C LEU A 35 17.27 -4.64 8.99
N PRO A 36 18.08 -4.45 10.05
CA PRO A 36 19.47 -4.88 10.06
C PRO A 36 19.64 -6.38 9.79
N ALA A 37 20.71 -6.74 9.08
CA ALA A 37 20.97 -8.12 8.63
C ALA A 37 21.19 -9.12 9.77
N ASP A 38 21.57 -8.66 10.97
CA ASP A 38 21.80 -9.49 12.14
C ASP A 38 20.51 -9.76 12.96
N ARG A 39 19.37 -9.18 12.57
CA ARG A 39 18.08 -9.39 13.25
C ARG A 39 17.37 -10.63 12.72
N SER A 40 16.93 -11.51 13.63
CA SER A 40 16.17 -12.73 13.28
C SER A 40 14.91 -12.41 12.46
N ARG A 41 14.21 -11.32 12.84
CA ARG A 41 12.98 -10.86 12.21
C ARG A 41 13.11 -10.68 10.70
N ARG A 42 14.24 -10.20 10.22
CA ARG A 42 14.52 -10.05 8.79
C ARG A 42 14.45 -11.40 8.07
N HIS A 43 15.13 -12.40 8.63
CA HIS A 43 15.18 -13.74 8.05
C HIS A 43 13.86 -14.50 8.19
N GLU A 44 13.12 -14.27 9.28
CA GLU A 44 11.78 -14.81 9.46
C GLU A 44 10.82 -14.29 8.37
N ILE A 45 10.90 -12.99 8.04
CA ILE A 45 10.12 -12.43 6.92
C ILE A 45 10.57 -13.03 5.59
N LEU A 46 11.89 -13.14 5.34
CA LEU A 46 12.40 -13.76 4.12
C LEU A 46 11.85 -15.19 3.94
N ARG A 47 11.88 -16.01 5.00
CA ARG A 47 11.36 -17.39 4.95
C ARG A 47 9.86 -17.42 4.68
N ALA A 48 9.09 -16.50 5.25
CA ALA A 48 7.65 -16.40 4.98
C ALA A 48 7.37 -15.99 3.52
N LEU A 49 8.15 -15.07 2.95
CA LEU A 49 8.05 -14.70 1.54
C LEU A 49 8.40 -15.86 0.61
N GLU A 50 9.40 -16.67 0.93
CA GLU A 50 9.71 -17.88 0.16
C GLU A 50 8.59 -18.92 0.27
N ALA A 51 8.07 -19.18 1.47
CA ALA A 51 6.95 -20.11 1.67
C ALA A 51 5.69 -19.66 0.92
N MET A 52 5.42 -18.35 0.91
CA MET A 52 4.34 -17.77 0.10
C MET A 52 4.54 -18.02 -1.39
N LEU A 53 5.77 -17.84 -1.91
CA LEU A 53 6.07 -18.11 -3.32
C LEU A 53 5.93 -19.61 -3.65
N ASP A 54 6.30 -20.50 -2.73
CA ASP A 54 6.11 -21.95 -2.90
C ASP A 54 4.61 -22.35 -2.89
N ALA A 55 3.77 -21.60 -2.16
CA ALA A 55 2.32 -21.81 -2.11
C ALA A 55 1.57 -21.18 -3.30
N LEU A 56 2.19 -20.24 -4.01
CA LEU A 56 1.60 -19.52 -5.13
C LEU A 56 1.85 -20.26 -6.45
N ASP A 57 0.78 -20.62 -7.16
CA ASP A 57 0.90 -21.10 -8.54
C ASP A 57 0.92 -19.91 -9.51
N LEU A 58 2.04 -19.70 -10.20
CA LEU A 58 2.18 -18.61 -11.18
C LEU A 58 1.28 -18.78 -12.41
N HIS A 59 0.76 -19.97 -12.65
CA HIS A 59 -0.23 -20.24 -13.68
C HIS A 59 -1.68 -20.07 -13.21
N ASP A 60 -1.90 -19.98 -11.89
CA ASP A 60 -3.20 -19.74 -11.25
C ASP A 60 -3.06 -18.84 -10.02
N VAL A 61 -2.61 -17.61 -10.25
CA VAL A 61 -2.36 -16.64 -9.18
C VAL A 61 -3.65 -16.31 -8.42
N SER A 62 -4.75 -16.08 -9.13
CA SER A 62 -6.05 -15.79 -8.53
C SER A 62 -6.55 -16.95 -7.66
N GLY A 63 -6.40 -18.20 -8.12
CA GLY A 63 -6.84 -19.38 -7.36
C GLY A 63 -5.98 -19.69 -6.13
N THR A 64 -4.73 -19.24 -6.11
CA THR A 64 -3.76 -19.56 -5.05
C THR A 64 -3.36 -18.38 -4.17
N ALA A 65 -3.79 -17.15 -4.48
CA ALA A 65 -3.45 -15.95 -3.72
C ALA A 65 -3.77 -16.06 -2.23
N ALA A 66 -4.94 -16.60 -1.88
CA ALA A 66 -5.34 -16.79 -0.49
C ALA A 66 -4.41 -17.73 0.30
N ALA A 67 -3.88 -18.78 -0.35
CA ALA A 67 -2.89 -19.66 0.24
C ALA A 67 -1.57 -18.94 0.49
N GLY A 68 -1.11 -18.15 -0.49
CA GLY A 68 0.07 -17.30 -0.33
C GLY A 68 -0.07 -16.30 0.82
N ARG A 69 -1.23 -15.65 0.94
CA ARG A 69 -1.52 -14.71 2.05
C ARG A 69 -1.52 -15.39 3.42
N ALA A 70 -1.99 -16.64 3.50
CA ALA A 70 -1.98 -17.40 4.74
C ALA A 70 -0.55 -17.60 5.29
N GLU A 71 0.44 -17.82 4.42
CA GLU A 71 1.86 -17.93 4.80
C GLU A 71 2.42 -16.61 5.36
N LEU A 72 1.89 -15.46 4.92
CA LEU A 72 2.33 -14.14 5.36
C LEU A 72 1.61 -13.65 6.63
N ALA A 73 0.42 -14.16 6.93
CA ALA A 73 -0.43 -13.68 8.02
C ALA A 73 0.29 -13.69 9.38
N GLY A 74 1.06 -14.74 9.67
CA GLY A 74 1.80 -14.87 10.94
C GLY A 74 2.90 -13.84 11.09
N VAL A 75 3.60 -13.48 10.02
CA VAL A 75 4.62 -12.43 10.08
C VAL A 75 4.00 -11.04 10.08
N LEU A 76 2.90 -10.79 9.38
CA LEU A 76 2.19 -9.50 9.40
C LEU A 76 1.61 -9.17 10.78
N ALA A 77 1.02 -10.16 11.46
CA ALA A 77 0.36 -9.95 12.75
C ALA A 77 1.32 -9.67 13.92
N ARG A 78 2.64 -9.83 13.72
CA ARG A 78 3.62 -9.69 14.80
C ARG A 78 3.88 -8.21 15.12
N PRO A 79 3.68 -7.79 16.38
CA PRO A 79 3.92 -6.41 16.79
C PRO A 79 5.41 -6.07 16.79
N ALA A 80 5.69 -4.77 16.87
CA ALA A 80 7.03 -4.28 17.15
C ALA A 80 7.53 -4.78 18.51
N SER A 81 8.85 -4.69 18.74
CA SER A 81 9.45 -5.02 20.05
C SER A 81 8.83 -4.17 21.17
N ALA A 82 8.73 -4.70 22.39
CA ALA A 82 8.10 -4.01 23.51
C ALA A 82 8.71 -2.64 23.87
N SER A 83 9.99 -2.43 23.55
CA SER A 83 10.69 -1.15 23.76
C SER A 83 10.59 -0.18 22.57
N ALA A 84 9.88 -0.53 21.50
CA ALA A 84 9.73 0.32 20.33
C ALA A 84 8.88 1.55 20.65
N HIS A 85 9.12 2.63 19.90
CA HIS A 85 8.27 3.81 19.95
C HIS A 85 6.86 3.50 19.45
N ARG A 86 5.88 4.18 20.05
CA ARG A 86 4.53 4.25 19.49
C ARG A 86 4.49 5.35 18.45
N ILE A 87 4.10 4.99 17.23
CA ILE A 87 3.94 5.91 16.10
C ILE A 87 2.44 6.12 15.88
N SER A 88 2.03 7.37 15.66
CA SER A 88 0.70 7.72 15.19
C SER A 88 0.82 8.29 13.77
N ALA A 89 -0.04 7.86 12.87
CA ALA A 89 -0.11 8.36 11.50
C ALA A 89 -1.40 9.17 11.30
N ALA A 90 -1.32 10.23 10.50
CA ALA A 90 -2.46 11.05 10.09
C ALA A 90 -2.31 11.44 8.62
N GLY A 91 -3.42 11.47 7.89
CA GLY A 91 -3.45 11.92 6.50
C GLY A 91 -3.19 13.43 6.42
N HIS A 92 -2.33 13.85 5.49
CA HIS A 92 -2.09 15.27 5.25
C HIS A 92 -2.02 15.56 3.76
N ALA A 93 -2.65 16.65 3.33
CA ALA A 93 -2.50 17.20 2.00
C ALA A 93 -2.11 18.68 2.09
N HIS A 94 -0.87 18.97 1.75
CA HIS A 94 -0.38 20.34 1.64
C HIS A 94 -0.81 20.94 0.30
N ILE A 95 -1.48 22.10 0.31
CA ILE A 95 -1.88 22.80 -0.90
C ILE A 95 -1.44 24.27 -0.80
N ASP A 96 -0.44 24.62 -1.58
CA ASP A 96 -0.05 26.01 -1.75
C ASP A 96 -1.16 26.83 -2.42
N SER A 97 -1.47 27.97 -1.82
CA SER A 97 -2.55 28.85 -2.30
C SER A 97 -2.21 29.48 -3.64
N ALA A 98 -0.97 29.89 -3.88
CA ALA A 98 -0.51 30.40 -5.17
C ALA A 98 1.01 30.24 -5.26
N TRP A 99 1.46 29.17 -5.91
CA TRP A 99 2.88 28.90 -6.14
C TRP A 99 3.17 28.92 -7.64
N LEU A 100 3.23 27.76 -8.28
CA LEU A 100 3.43 27.64 -9.73
C LEU A 100 2.11 27.67 -10.52
N TRP A 101 1.01 28.10 -9.89
CA TRP A 101 -0.32 28.17 -10.50
C TRP A 101 -1.13 29.33 -9.93
N PRO A 102 -2.10 29.87 -10.69
CA PRO A 102 -3.00 30.92 -10.22
C PRO A 102 -3.99 30.38 -9.18
N LEU A 103 -4.52 31.26 -8.32
CA LEU A 103 -5.51 30.94 -7.28
C LEU A 103 -6.70 30.10 -7.77
N ARG A 104 -7.18 30.36 -8.99
CA ARG A 104 -8.28 29.59 -9.60
C ARG A 104 -7.98 28.10 -9.71
N GLU A 105 -6.71 27.71 -9.86
CA GLU A 105 -6.31 26.31 -9.91
C GLU A 105 -6.21 25.71 -8.51
N SER A 106 -5.84 26.49 -7.50
CA SER A 106 -5.87 26.06 -6.10
C SER A 106 -7.27 25.67 -5.66
N VAL A 107 -8.30 26.44 -6.07
CA VAL A 107 -9.71 26.07 -5.84
C VAL A 107 -9.99 24.67 -6.41
N ARG A 108 -9.59 24.40 -7.66
CA ARG A 108 -9.80 23.10 -8.31
C ARG A 108 -9.01 21.97 -7.65
N LYS A 109 -7.76 22.22 -7.23
CA LYS A 109 -6.92 21.28 -6.48
C LYS A 109 -7.57 20.91 -5.15
N ALA A 110 -7.95 21.92 -4.37
CA ALA A 110 -8.62 21.74 -3.09
C ALA A 110 -9.90 20.92 -3.24
N SER A 111 -10.77 21.26 -4.20
CA SER A 111 -12.01 20.49 -4.44
C SER A 111 -11.74 19.01 -4.73
N ARG A 112 -10.76 18.67 -5.57
CA ARG A 112 -10.42 17.26 -5.87
C ARG A 112 -9.84 16.55 -4.65
N THR A 113 -8.94 17.20 -3.91
CA THR A 113 -8.33 16.63 -2.70
C THR A 113 -9.38 16.34 -1.63
N PHE A 114 -10.26 17.30 -1.33
CA PHE A 114 -11.31 17.12 -0.33
C PHE A 114 -12.36 16.10 -0.76
N ALA A 115 -12.74 16.07 -2.04
CA ALA A 115 -13.65 15.04 -2.55
C ALA A 115 -13.07 13.63 -2.38
N ASN A 116 -11.77 13.45 -2.66
CA ASN A 116 -11.09 12.17 -2.49
C ASN A 116 -11.08 11.72 -1.02
N VAL A 117 -10.63 12.57 -0.09
CA VAL A 117 -10.57 12.18 1.33
C VAL A 117 -11.96 11.95 1.92
N THR A 118 -12.99 12.66 1.45
CA THR A 118 -14.38 12.43 1.88
C THR A 118 -14.92 11.09 1.38
N ALA A 119 -14.50 10.64 0.20
CA ALA A 119 -14.83 9.30 -0.28
C ALA A 119 -14.10 8.23 0.56
N LEU A 120 -12.79 8.39 0.74
CA LEU A 120 -11.98 7.46 1.56
C LEU A 120 -12.49 7.34 3.00
N ALA A 121 -12.91 8.44 3.63
CA ALA A 121 -13.44 8.41 4.99
C ALA A 121 -14.76 7.62 5.15
N LYS A 122 -15.46 7.32 4.05
CA LYS A 122 -16.63 6.42 4.07
C LYS A 122 -16.21 4.95 4.11
N ASP A 123 -15.14 4.63 3.39
CA ASP A 123 -14.63 3.25 3.26
C ASP A 123 -13.71 2.89 4.43
N TYR A 124 -13.03 3.87 5.02
CA TYR A 124 -12.06 3.73 6.13
C TYR A 124 -12.45 4.66 7.30
N PRO A 125 -13.35 4.23 8.22
CA PRO A 125 -13.84 5.05 9.32
C PRO A 125 -12.77 5.49 10.33
N GLU A 126 -11.64 4.80 10.37
CA GLU A 126 -10.48 5.09 11.21
C GLU A 126 -9.53 6.14 10.62
N LEU A 127 -9.76 6.57 9.36
CA LEU A 127 -8.97 7.61 8.71
C LEU A 127 -9.08 8.93 9.48
N VAL A 128 -7.92 9.47 9.88
CA VAL A 128 -7.78 10.77 10.56
C VAL A 128 -6.98 11.74 9.71
#